data_AF-A0A933R8K9-F1
#
_entry.id   AF-A0A933R8K9-F1
#
_cell.length_a   1.000
_cell.length_b   1.000
_cell.length_c   1.000
_cell.angle_alpha   90.00
_cell.angle_beta   90.00
_cell.angle_gamma   90.00
#
_symmetry.space_group_name_H-M   'P 1'
#
loop_
_entity.id
_entity.type
_entity.pdbx_description
1 polymer ?
#
loop_
_entity_poly.entity_id
_entity_poly.type
_entity_poly.pdbx_seq_one_letter_code
_entity_poly.pdbx_strand_id
1 'polypeptide(L)'
;AQAFLYVRGELALAQERIAQALNDAYATSLLGRNILGTDFSVDIVMAWGAGAYIVGEETALIESLEGERGMPRLKPPYFPASKGLYMQPTIVNNVETLANLPWIITESGQAFHDLGAPTSTGMRLFAVSGHVNQTGVFEVPNGVTTFRMLFEAPEYCGGIREGRSVKAFIPGGASAMWFFDEHLDLPLDKPTVDKAGSMLGSGAIVVMDDTTDMVAACWNLVHFFAHESCGKCTPCREGTTWLDRILKRILAGHGRPEDLDLLLDVSEGISPGMAWPPRQTTICPLGPSAVSPIASAVKRFRDEIVHYIEHGRAIDGVHTPPIHGISHGAATHV
;
A
#
# COMPACT_ATOMS: atom_id res chain seq x y z
N ALA A 1 -25.14 -18.96 3.10
CA ALA A 1 -23.90 -18.49 2.45
C ALA A 1 -22.75 -18.60 3.45
N GLN A 2 -21.51 -18.60 2.96
CA GLN A 2 -20.30 -18.63 3.80
C GLN A 2 -19.42 -17.44 3.44
N ALA A 3 -18.88 -16.76 4.44
CA ALA A 3 -17.90 -15.69 4.29
C ALA A 3 -16.66 -15.99 5.12
N PHE A 4 -15.53 -15.46 4.68
CA PHE A 4 -14.26 -15.60 5.37
C PHE A 4 -13.72 -14.21 5.68
N LEU A 5 -13.37 -13.96 6.94
CA LEU A 5 -12.76 -12.72 7.39
C LEU A 5 -11.28 -12.99 7.66
N TYR A 6 -10.43 -12.62 6.70
CA TYR A 6 -8.98 -12.79 6.82
C TYR A 6 -8.37 -11.59 7.55
N VAL A 7 -7.87 -11.80 8.75
CA VAL A 7 -7.25 -10.75 9.57
C VAL A 7 -5.76 -10.99 9.65
N ARG A 8 -4.95 -9.98 9.30
CA ARG A 8 -3.47 -10.09 9.37
C ARG A 8 -3.00 -10.49 10.78
N GLY A 9 -1.90 -11.22 10.85
CA GLY A 9 -1.42 -11.89 12.07
C GLY A 9 -1.00 -10.93 13.19
N GLU A 10 -0.58 -9.72 12.85
CA GLU A 10 0.01 -8.76 13.81
C GLU A 10 -1.06 -7.99 14.60
N LEU A 11 -2.34 -8.10 14.24
CA LEU A 11 -3.42 -7.31 14.84
C LEU A 11 -4.18 -8.08 15.94
N ALA A 12 -3.47 -8.60 16.94
CA ALA A 12 -4.07 -9.41 18.01
C ALA A 12 -5.27 -8.72 18.69
N LEU A 13 -5.15 -7.44 19.06
CA LEU A 13 -6.25 -6.68 19.67
C LEU A 13 -7.48 -6.56 18.73
N ALA A 14 -7.25 -6.37 17.42
CA ALA A 14 -8.35 -6.29 16.47
C ALA A 14 -9.02 -7.66 16.30
N GLN A 15 -8.23 -8.74 16.22
CA GLN A 15 -8.73 -10.11 16.14
C GLN A 15 -9.61 -10.46 17.35
N GLU A 16 -9.18 -10.13 18.57
CA GLU A 16 -9.97 -10.34 19.80
C GLU A 16 -11.30 -9.59 19.76
N ARG A 17 -11.27 -8.31 19.35
CA ARG A 17 -12.49 -7.49 19.25
C ARG A 17 -13.44 -7.99 18.17
N ILE A 18 -12.92 -8.39 17.02
CA ILE A 18 -13.70 -8.97 15.93
C ILE A 18 -14.31 -10.30 16.38
N ALA A 19 -13.54 -11.16 17.04
CA ALA A 19 -14.04 -12.44 17.57
C ALA A 19 -15.19 -12.23 18.55
N GLN A 20 -15.05 -11.27 19.48
CA GLN A 20 -16.12 -10.92 20.41
C GLN A 20 -17.37 -10.41 19.67
N ALA A 21 -17.21 -9.50 18.70
CA ALA A 21 -18.33 -8.98 17.92
C ALA A 21 -19.04 -10.08 17.12
N LEU A 22 -18.30 -11.04 16.55
CA LEU A 22 -18.88 -12.21 15.90
C LEU A 22 -19.67 -13.05 16.90
N ASN A 23 -19.10 -13.36 18.07
CA ASN A 23 -19.79 -14.12 19.13
C ASN A 23 -21.10 -13.45 19.55
N ASP A 24 -21.08 -12.13 19.76
CA ASP A 24 -22.26 -11.36 20.12
C ASP A 24 -23.33 -11.40 19.01
N ALA A 25 -22.90 -11.29 17.75
CA ALA A 25 -23.80 -11.37 16.60
C ALA A 25 -24.43 -12.77 16.42
N TYR A 26 -23.68 -13.85 16.68
CA TYR A 26 -24.23 -15.21 16.71
C TYR A 26 -25.20 -15.40 17.88
N ALA A 27 -24.88 -14.89 19.07
CA ALA A 27 -25.73 -15.01 20.27
C ALA A 27 -27.07 -14.27 20.13
N THR A 28 -27.11 -13.23 19.30
CA THR A 28 -28.29 -12.39 19.05
C THR A 28 -29.00 -12.70 17.72
N SER A 29 -28.61 -13.79 17.03
CA SER A 29 -29.18 -14.21 15.74
C SER A 29 -29.06 -13.15 14.62
N LEU A 30 -28.06 -12.26 14.72
CA LEU A 30 -27.65 -11.35 13.65
C LEU A 30 -26.71 -12.03 12.64
N LEU A 31 -26.10 -13.16 13.02
CA LEU A 31 -25.32 -14.06 12.17
C LEU A 31 -25.71 -15.52 12.43
N GLY A 32 -25.39 -16.39 11.47
CA GLY A 32 -25.68 -17.82 11.53
C GLY A 32 -26.92 -18.21 10.75
N ARG A 33 -27.73 -19.09 11.33
CA ARG A 33 -28.94 -19.65 10.67
C ARG A 33 -30.14 -18.75 10.88
N ASN A 34 -30.95 -18.61 9.83
CA ASN A 34 -32.23 -17.92 9.86
C ASN A 34 -32.14 -16.53 10.51
N ILE A 35 -31.27 -15.69 9.96
CA ILE A 35 -30.93 -14.37 10.53
C ILE A 35 -32.21 -13.57 10.75
N LEU A 36 -32.42 -13.12 11.99
CA LEU A 36 -33.63 -12.41 12.42
C LEU A 36 -34.96 -13.09 12.06
N GLY A 37 -34.97 -14.43 11.97
CA GLY A 37 -36.17 -15.22 11.63
C GLY A 37 -36.46 -15.34 10.13
N THR A 38 -35.56 -14.87 9.26
CA THR A 38 -35.66 -15.02 7.81
C THR A 38 -35.25 -16.44 7.35
N ASP A 39 -35.41 -16.76 6.07
CA ASP A 39 -34.84 -17.97 5.45
C ASP A 39 -33.35 -17.79 5.05
N PHE A 40 -32.84 -16.57 5.16
CA PHE A 40 -31.44 -16.25 4.87
C PHE A 40 -30.51 -16.65 6.01
N SER A 41 -29.33 -17.16 5.65
CA SER A 41 -28.31 -17.61 6.61
C SER A 41 -26.91 -17.28 6.10
N VAL A 42 -26.04 -16.78 6.98
CA VAL A 42 -24.63 -16.49 6.69
C VAL A 42 -23.79 -16.97 7.85
N ASP A 43 -22.78 -17.77 7.53
CA ASP A 43 -21.75 -18.17 8.47
C ASP A 43 -20.43 -17.44 8.13
N ILE A 44 -19.76 -16.90 9.14
CA ILE A 44 -18.49 -16.18 9.00
C ILE A 44 -17.39 -16.95 9.71
N VAL A 45 -16.38 -17.37 8.94
CA VAL A 45 -15.16 -17.97 9.48
C VAL A 45 -14.08 -16.90 9.56
N MET A 46 -13.61 -16.60 10.76
CA MET A 46 -12.45 -15.73 10.94
C MET A 46 -11.16 -16.54 10.75
N ALA A 47 -10.31 -16.09 9.83
CA ALA A 47 -9.03 -16.70 9.53
C ALA A 47 -7.88 -15.77 9.94
N TRP A 48 -6.86 -16.35 10.55
CA TRP A 48 -5.72 -15.62 11.08
C TRP A 48 -4.56 -15.71 10.08
N GLY A 49 -4.07 -14.56 9.63
CA GLY A 49 -2.82 -14.48 8.89
C GLY A 49 -1.60 -14.64 9.81
N ALA A 50 -0.41 -14.64 9.21
CA ALA A 50 0.85 -14.88 9.93
C ALA A 50 1.99 -13.96 9.43
N GLY A 51 1.68 -12.70 9.13
CA GLY A 51 2.70 -11.69 8.80
C GLY A 51 3.33 -11.84 7.44
N ALA A 52 2.52 -11.74 6.39
CA ALA A 52 3.00 -11.61 5.02
C ALA A 52 2.18 -10.54 4.30
N TYR A 53 2.84 -9.54 3.73
CA TYR A 53 2.17 -8.49 2.95
C TYR A 53 1.54 -9.05 1.67
N ILE A 54 2.19 -10.03 1.04
CA ILE A 54 1.72 -10.61 -0.23
C ILE A 54 0.34 -11.28 -0.11
N VAL A 55 -0.05 -11.80 1.07
CA VAL A 55 -1.40 -12.38 1.26
C VAL A 55 -2.50 -11.34 1.35
N GLY A 56 -2.19 -10.04 1.28
CA GLY A 56 -3.18 -9.01 1.00
C GLY A 56 -3.60 -8.95 -0.48
N GLU A 57 -2.85 -9.57 -1.40
CA GLU A 57 -3.25 -9.71 -2.79
C GLU A 57 -4.39 -10.72 -2.92
N GLU A 58 -5.42 -10.39 -3.69
CA GLU A 58 -6.67 -11.14 -3.80
C GLU A 58 -6.50 -12.66 -3.98
N THR A 59 -5.63 -13.08 -4.91
CA THR A 59 -5.45 -14.51 -5.21
C THR A 59 -4.49 -15.19 -4.24
N ALA A 60 -3.51 -14.48 -3.69
CA ALA A 60 -2.64 -15.00 -2.63
C ALA A 60 -3.39 -15.19 -1.31
N LEU A 61 -4.34 -14.30 -1.00
CA LEU A 61 -5.24 -14.42 0.15
C LEU A 61 -6.04 -15.72 0.07
N ILE A 62 -6.58 -16.03 -1.11
CA ILE A 62 -7.32 -17.26 -1.35
C ILE A 62 -6.42 -18.48 -1.14
N GLU A 63 -5.22 -18.51 -1.72
CA GLU A 63 -4.26 -19.62 -1.51
C GLU A 63 -3.92 -19.81 -0.03
N SER A 64 -3.67 -18.70 0.69
CA SER A 64 -3.41 -18.75 2.13
C SER A 64 -4.60 -19.26 2.93
N LEU A 65 -5.83 -18.93 2.54
CA LEU A 65 -7.06 -19.45 3.16
C LEU A 65 -7.27 -20.94 2.91
N GLU A 66 -6.84 -21.44 1.75
CA GLU A 66 -6.91 -22.87 1.40
C GLU A 66 -5.86 -23.72 2.15
N GLY A 67 -5.00 -23.10 2.95
CA GLY A 67 -3.91 -23.76 3.68
C GLY A 67 -2.63 -23.94 2.86
N GLU A 68 -2.60 -23.38 1.65
CA GLU A 68 -1.41 -23.37 0.81
C GLU A 68 -0.48 -22.20 1.16
N ARG A 69 0.71 -22.19 0.56
CA ARG A 69 1.58 -21.01 0.62
C ARG A 69 0.87 -19.84 -0.08
N GLY A 70 0.90 -18.66 0.54
CA GLY A 70 0.32 -17.41 0.04
C GLY A 70 0.98 -16.85 -1.23
N MET A 71 1.01 -17.63 -2.30
CA MET A 71 1.60 -17.27 -3.58
C MET A 71 0.51 -17.03 -4.62
N PRO A 72 0.41 -15.83 -5.24
CA PRO A 72 -0.67 -15.49 -6.17
C PRO A 72 -0.91 -16.51 -7.29
N ARG A 73 -2.16 -16.67 -7.70
CA ARG A 73 -2.57 -17.46 -8.88
C ARG A 73 -2.40 -16.63 -10.14
N LEU A 74 -1.89 -17.23 -11.21
CA LEU A 74 -1.81 -16.55 -12.51
C LEU A 74 -3.20 -16.43 -13.12
N LYS A 75 -3.62 -15.20 -13.43
CA LYS A 75 -4.83 -14.89 -14.20
C LYS A 75 -4.46 -14.91 -15.71
N PRO A 76 -5.21 -15.56 -16.64
CA PRO A 76 -6.15 -16.70 -16.54
C PRO A 76 -5.48 -18.06 -16.25
N PRO A 77 -6.23 -19.13 -15.87
CA PRO A 77 -7.70 -19.26 -15.80
C PRO A 77 -8.33 -18.94 -14.44
N TYR A 78 -7.54 -18.50 -13.45
CA TYR A 78 -7.98 -18.30 -12.07
C TYR A 78 -8.49 -16.88 -11.83
N PHE A 79 -9.67 -16.58 -12.36
CA PHE A 79 -10.41 -15.38 -11.95
C PHE A 79 -11.23 -15.72 -10.71
N PRO A 80 -11.02 -15.07 -9.55
CA PRO A 80 -11.72 -15.43 -8.30
C PRO A 80 -13.24 -15.47 -8.42
N ALA A 81 -13.81 -14.52 -9.18
CA ALA A 81 -15.24 -14.46 -9.48
C ALA A 81 -15.81 -15.71 -10.18
N SER A 82 -14.96 -16.58 -10.74
CA SER A 82 -15.35 -17.85 -11.36
C SER A 82 -14.72 -19.07 -10.70
N LYS A 83 -13.45 -18.97 -10.27
CA LYS A 83 -12.63 -20.03 -9.70
C LYS A 83 -11.75 -19.46 -8.59
N GLY A 84 -12.36 -19.16 -7.45
CA GLY A 84 -11.73 -18.61 -6.25
C GLY A 84 -11.48 -19.69 -5.18
N LEU A 85 -11.94 -19.40 -3.97
CA LEU A 85 -11.76 -20.25 -2.78
C LEU A 85 -12.43 -21.61 -2.97
N TYR A 86 -11.67 -22.68 -2.79
CA TYR A 86 -12.10 -24.07 -3.02
C TYR A 86 -12.74 -24.27 -4.40
N MET A 87 -12.21 -23.56 -5.40
CA MET A 87 -12.69 -23.53 -6.78
C MET A 87 -14.13 -22.99 -6.95
N GLN A 88 -14.71 -22.37 -5.91
CA GLN A 88 -16.01 -21.73 -5.96
C GLN A 88 -15.88 -20.25 -6.39
N PRO A 89 -16.91 -19.67 -7.05
CA PRO A 89 -16.99 -18.24 -7.28
C PRO A 89 -16.83 -17.45 -5.97
N THR A 90 -15.81 -16.60 -5.89
CA THR A 90 -15.44 -15.86 -4.69
C THR A 90 -15.13 -14.42 -5.05
N ILE A 91 -15.65 -13.48 -4.26
CA ILE A 91 -15.32 -12.05 -4.38
C ILE A 91 -14.59 -11.62 -3.12
N VAL A 92 -13.40 -11.04 -3.28
CA VAL A 92 -12.62 -10.47 -2.18
C VAL A 92 -12.88 -8.97 -2.15
N ASN A 93 -13.29 -8.45 -1.00
CA ASN A 93 -13.48 -7.02 -0.78
C ASN A 93 -12.60 -6.55 0.38
N ASN A 94 -12.15 -5.30 0.31
CA ASN A 94 -11.53 -4.65 1.46
C ASN A 94 -12.60 -4.37 2.54
N VAL A 95 -12.17 -4.34 3.80
CA VAL A 95 -13.03 -4.04 4.95
C VAL A 95 -13.68 -2.65 4.82
N GLU A 96 -12.95 -1.64 4.35
CA GLU A 96 -13.48 -0.28 4.16
C GLU A 96 -14.67 -0.27 3.19
N THR A 97 -14.58 -1.00 2.08
CA THR A 97 -15.69 -1.13 1.11
C THR A 97 -16.94 -1.68 1.78
N LEU A 98 -16.80 -2.74 2.58
CA LEU A 98 -17.93 -3.37 3.26
C LEU A 98 -18.46 -2.54 4.43
N ALA A 99 -17.58 -1.80 5.13
CA ALA A 99 -17.94 -0.94 6.26
C ALA A 99 -18.82 0.25 5.85
N ASN A 100 -18.74 0.69 4.59
CA ASN A 100 -19.62 1.73 4.04
C ASN A 100 -21.05 1.22 3.79
N LEU A 101 -21.27 -0.09 3.61
CA LEU A 101 -22.56 -0.63 3.19
C LEU A 101 -23.70 -0.39 4.19
N PRO A 102 -23.53 -0.56 5.53
CA PRO A 102 -24.61 -0.28 6.48
C PRO A 102 -25.14 1.15 6.37
N TRP A 103 -24.26 2.15 6.22
CA TRP A 103 -24.66 3.54 6.06
C TRP A 103 -25.37 3.76 4.72
N ILE A 104 -24.83 3.22 3.62
CA ILE A 104 -25.45 3.31 2.28
C ILE A 104 -26.86 2.71 2.27
N ILE A 105 -27.06 1.57 2.95
CA ILE A 105 -28.36 0.89 3.02
C ILE A 105 -29.35 1.68 3.89
N THR A 106 -28.87 2.29 4.97
CA THR A 106 -29.72 3.04 5.92
C THR A 106 -30.13 4.41 5.36
N GLU A 107 -29.20 5.12 4.72
CA GLU A 107 -29.43 6.48 4.22
C GLU A 107 -29.86 6.50 2.76
N SER A 108 -28.99 6.08 1.83
CA SER A 108 -29.27 5.68 0.44
C SER A 108 -27.97 5.70 -0.37
N GLY A 109 -27.99 5.00 -1.51
CA GLY A 109 -26.93 5.14 -2.52
C GLY A 109 -26.80 6.55 -3.10
N GLN A 110 -27.91 7.30 -3.20
CA GLN A 110 -27.88 8.69 -3.68
C GLN A 110 -27.21 9.61 -2.65
N ALA A 111 -27.53 9.47 -1.37
CA ALA A 111 -26.88 10.24 -0.31
C ALA A 111 -25.37 9.98 -0.29
N PHE A 112 -24.92 8.73 -0.48
CA PHE A 112 -23.49 8.42 -0.58
C PHE A 112 -22.86 8.97 -1.85
N HIS A 113 -23.58 8.92 -2.98
CA HIS A 113 -23.15 9.50 -4.25
C HIS A 113 -22.94 11.03 -4.15
N ASP A 114 -23.82 11.72 -3.42
CA ASP A 114 -23.77 13.17 -3.26
C ASP A 114 -22.66 13.64 -2.30
N LEU A 115 -22.03 12.70 -1.58
CA LEU A 115 -20.77 12.93 -0.87
C LEU A 115 -19.59 12.82 -1.84
N GLY A 116 -18.58 13.66 -1.65
CA GLY A 116 -17.37 13.64 -2.47
C GLY A 116 -17.54 14.25 -3.86
N ALA A 117 -16.63 13.93 -4.77
CA ALA A 117 -16.61 14.46 -6.12
C ALA A 117 -17.36 13.53 -7.09
N PRO A 118 -17.92 14.04 -8.21
CA PRO A 118 -18.64 13.22 -9.19
C PRO A 118 -17.82 12.05 -9.78
N THR A 119 -16.49 12.18 -9.79
CA THR A 119 -15.56 11.15 -10.29
C THR A 119 -15.15 10.12 -9.23
N SER A 120 -15.31 10.45 -7.96
CA SER A 120 -14.94 9.63 -6.80
C SER A 120 -15.89 9.97 -5.65
N THR A 121 -17.02 9.28 -5.58
CA THR A 121 -18.08 9.58 -4.60
C THR A 121 -17.80 8.94 -3.23
N GLY A 122 -18.56 9.39 -2.23
CA GLY A 122 -18.51 8.87 -0.88
C GLY A 122 -17.46 9.50 0.01
N MET A 123 -17.33 8.90 1.19
CA MET A 123 -16.24 9.18 2.14
C MET A 123 -15.14 8.13 1.97
N ARG A 124 -13.93 8.48 2.37
CA ARG A 124 -12.79 7.57 2.33
C ARG A 124 -11.85 7.81 3.50
N LEU A 125 -11.28 6.73 4.03
CA LEU A 125 -10.28 6.75 5.07
C LEU A 125 -8.88 6.92 4.45
N PHE A 126 -8.16 7.95 4.86
CA PHE A 126 -6.74 8.14 4.54
C PHE A 126 -5.92 8.04 5.81
N ALA A 127 -4.94 7.13 5.80
CA ALA A 127 -3.95 7.02 6.86
C ALA A 127 -2.74 7.86 6.47
N VAL A 128 -2.41 8.89 7.25
CA VAL A 128 -1.26 9.77 7.00
C VAL A 128 -0.16 9.49 8.03
N SER A 129 1.03 9.14 7.54
CA SER A 129 2.24 8.93 8.32
C SER A 129 3.40 9.81 7.81
N GLY A 130 4.54 9.74 8.49
CA GLY A 130 5.75 10.47 8.13
C GLY A 130 5.84 11.87 8.74
N HIS A 131 6.38 12.81 8.00
CA HIS A 131 6.82 14.13 8.46
C HIS A 131 5.69 15.17 8.52
N VAL A 132 4.63 14.85 9.26
CA VAL A 132 3.52 15.78 9.60
C VAL A 132 3.45 16.02 11.11
N ASN A 133 2.75 17.07 11.54
CA ASN A 133 2.59 17.39 12.96
C ASN A 133 1.68 16.38 13.69
N GLN A 134 0.63 15.90 13.03
CA GLN A 134 -0.25 14.86 13.56
C GLN A 134 -0.46 13.76 12.52
N THR A 135 0.09 12.57 12.80
CA THR A 135 -0.20 11.35 12.04
C THR A 135 -1.54 10.77 12.49
N GLY A 136 -2.30 10.14 11.59
CA GLY A 136 -3.59 9.57 11.96
C GLY A 136 -4.32 8.94 10.80
N VAL A 137 -5.54 8.48 11.08
CA VAL A 137 -6.50 8.06 10.05
C VAL A 137 -7.62 9.09 10.03
N PHE A 138 -7.85 9.68 8.86
CA PHE A 138 -8.84 10.73 8.66
C PHE A 138 -9.87 10.26 7.64
N GLU A 139 -11.14 10.38 7.99
CA GLU A 139 -12.25 10.16 7.07
C GLU A 139 -12.59 11.48 6.38
N VAL A 140 -12.46 11.53 5.05
CA VAL A 140 -12.65 12.75 4.27
C VAL A 140 -13.56 12.52 3.07
N PRO A 141 -14.26 13.57 2.58
CA PRO A 141 -15.02 13.48 1.33
C PRO A 141 -14.08 13.22 0.15
N ASN A 142 -14.31 12.10 -0.54
CA ASN A 142 -13.44 11.61 -1.60
C ASN A 142 -13.42 12.59 -2.78
N GLY A 143 -12.25 12.87 -3.35
CA GLY A 143 -12.06 13.80 -4.48
C GLY A 143 -12.37 15.29 -4.25
N VAL A 144 -12.85 15.70 -3.07
CA VAL A 144 -13.04 17.12 -2.71
C VAL A 144 -11.85 17.65 -1.92
N THR A 145 -11.35 16.85 -0.97
CA THR A 145 -10.15 17.18 -0.19
C THR A 145 -8.90 17.03 -1.05
N THR A 146 -7.98 17.99 -1.00
CA THR A 146 -6.66 17.91 -1.64
C THR A 146 -5.59 17.37 -0.69
N PHE A 147 -4.43 16.97 -1.22
CA PHE A 147 -3.29 16.59 -0.35
C PHE A 147 -2.88 17.74 0.58
N ARG A 148 -2.84 18.98 0.06
CA ARG A 148 -2.52 20.18 0.85
C ARG A 148 -3.49 20.34 2.02
N MET A 149 -4.80 20.27 1.75
CA MET A 149 -5.81 20.35 2.80
C MET A 149 -5.57 19.30 3.87
N LEU A 150 -5.38 18.03 3.47
CA LEU A 150 -5.16 16.93 4.39
C LEU A 150 -3.88 17.12 5.24
N PHE A 151 -2.82 17.69 4.67
CA PHE A 151 -1.54 17.87 5.37
C PHE A 151 -1.49 19.12 6.24
N GLU A 152 -2.13 20.22 5.82
CA GLU A 152 -1.97 21.52 6.45
C GLU A 152 -3.12 21.91 7.39
N ALA A 153 -4.34 21.40 7.17
CA ALA A 153 -5.49 21.84 7.96
C ALA A 153 -5.42 21.36 9.43
N PRO A 154 -5.77 22.21 10.41
CA PRO A 154 -5.72 21.89 11.84
C PRO A 154 -6.58 20.69 12.27
N GLU A 155 -7.70 20.44 11.58
CA GLU A 155 -8.59 19.30 11.82
C GLU A 155 -8.03 17.97 11.30
N TYR A 156 -6.96 18.02 10.50
CA TYR A 156 -6.26 16.85 9.96
C TYR A 156 -4.84 16.77 10.52
N CYS A 157 -3.82 16.89 9.67
CA CYS A 157 -2.43 16.71 10.09
C CYS A 157 -1.82 17.96 10.74
N GLY A 158 -2.44 19.14 10.59
CA GLY A 158 -2.02 20.38 11.25
C GLY A 158 -0.65 20.91 10.82
N GLY A 159 -0.18 20.58 9.61
CA GLY A 159 1.06 21.06 9.03
C GLY A 159 2.17 20.01 8.92
N ILE A 160 3.22 20.38 8.19
CA ILE A 160 4.45 19.58 8.07
C ILE A 160 5.28 19.74 9.33
N ARG A 161 5.98 18.66 9.73
CA ARG A 161 6.83 18.60 10.92
C ARG A 161 7.75 19.81 10.99
N GLU A 162 7.76 20.49 12.15
CA GLU A 162 8.60 21.67 12.42
C GLU A 162 8.41 22.85 11.44
N GLY A 163 7.30 22.89 10.70
CA GLY A 163 7.06 23.93 9.69
C GLY A 163 7.96 23.82 8.46
N ARG A 164 8.51 22.64 8.20
CA ARG A 164 9.34 22.33 7.02
C ARG A 164 8.51 22.27 5.73
N SER A 165 9.19 22.15 4.60
CA SER A 165 8.55 21.93 3.30
C SER A 165 8.47 20.45 2.94
N VAL A 166 7.49 20.10 2.10
CA VAL A 166 7.37 18.75 1.54
C VAL A 166 8.44 18.54 0.48
N LYS A 167 9.28 17.53 0.66
CA LYS A 167 10.26 17.08 -0.34
C LYS A 167 9.65 16.09 -1.32
N ALA A 168 8.90 15.12 -0.79
CA ALA A 168 8.15 14.14 -1.56
C ALA A 168 7.04 13.54 -0.68
N PHE A 169 6.09 12.86 -1.30
CA PHE A 169 5.12 12.04 -0.58
C PHE A 169 4.63 10.88 -1.42
N ILE A 170 4.17 9.83 -0.75
CA ILE A 170 3.60 8.64 -1.39
C ILE A 170 2.08 8.76 -1.31
N PRO A 171 1.35 8.95 -2.41
CA PRO A 171 -0.05 9.40 -2.37
C PRO A 171 -1.09 8.32 -2.01
N GLY A 172 -0.72 7.04 -1.95
CA GLY A 172 -1.69 5.97 -1.77
C GLY A 172 -1.26 4.73 -1.00
N GLY A 173 0.04 4.54 -0.84
CA GLY A 173 0.66 3.37 -0.20
C GLY A 173 2.01 3.09 -0.85
N ALA A 174 2.84 2.28 -0.20
CA ALA A 174 4.22 1.99 -0.61
C ALA A 174 4.41 1.62 -2.10
N SER A 175 3.37 1.11 -2.77
CA SER A 175 3.36 0.73 -4.18
C SER A 175 3.19 1.91 -5.16
N ALA A 176 2.90 3.12 -4.68
CA ALA A 176 2.60 4.26 -5.51
C ALA A 176 3.87 4.99 -5.96
N MET A 177 3.82 5.57 -7.17
CA MET A 177 4.84 6.53 -7.61
C MET A 177 4.82 7.75 -6.70
N TRP A 178 5.98 8.32 -6.40
CA TRP A 178 6.03 9.47 -5.49
C TRP A 178 5.54 10.73 -6.17
N PHE A 179 4.90 11.57 -5.38
CA PHE A 179 4.53 12.93 -5.70
C PHE A 179 5.43 13.92 -4.97
N PHE A 180 5.33 15.17 -5.39
CA PHE A 180 6.18 16.29 -5.01
C PHE A 180 5.33 17.53 -4.80
N ASP A 181 5.94 18.64 -4.40
CA ASP A 181 5.27 19.91 -4.08
C ASP A 181 4.20 20.33 -5.11
N GLU A 182 4.46 20.20 -6.41
CA GLU A 182 3.50 20.60 -7.45
C GLU A 182 2.21 19.76 -7.50
N HIS A 183 2.16 18.65 -6.75
CA HIS A 183 1.01 17.75 -6.68
C HIS A 183 0.16 17.99 -5.42
N LEU A 184 0.57 18.87 -4.51
CA LEU A 184 -0.14 19.09 -3.24
C LEU A 184 -1.58 19.59 -3.44
N ASP A 185 -1.83 20.36 -4.48
CA ASP A 185 -3.15 20.91 -4.77
C ASP A 185 -4.04 19.94 -5.58
N LEU A 186 -3.55 18.73 -5.89
CA LEU A 186 -4.39 17.72 -6.51
C LEU A 186 -5.44 17.21 -5.52
N PRO A 187 -6.71 17.04 -5.97
CA PRO A 187 -7.72 16.36 -5.18
C PRO A 187 -7.33 14.90 -4.93
N LEU A 188 -7.76 14.37 -3.79
CA LEU A 188 -7.71 12.96 -3.43
C LEU A 188 -8.73 12.16 -4.27
N ASP A 189 -8.59 12.23 -5.59
CA ASP A 189 -9.46 11.63 -6.61
C ASP A 189 -8.65 10.66 -7.48
N LYS A 190 -9.12 9.41 -7.61
CA LYS A 190 -8.36 8.37 -8.31
C LYS A 190 -8.07 8.72 -9.78
N PRO A 191 -9.06 9.10 -10.61
CA PRO A 191 -8.81 9.53 -11.99
C PRO A 191 -7.79 10.67 -12.11
N THR A 192 -7.80 11.63 -11.18
CA THR A 192 -6.86 12.75 -11.17
C THR A 192 -5.45 12.30 -10.84
N VAL A 193 -5.28 11.50 -9.79
CA VAL A 193 -3.98 10.96 -9.38
C VAL A 193 -3.42 9.99 -10.41
N ASP A 194 -4.26 9.15 -11.02
CA ASP A 194 -3.86 8.24 -12.10
C ASP A 194 -3.31 9.03 -13.30
N LYS A 195 -3.97 10.14 -13.70
CA LYS A 195 -3.49 11.01 -14.79
C LYS A 195 -2.18 11.73 -14.45
N ALA A 196 -1.96 12.05 -13.19
CA ALA A 196 -0.70 12.63 -12.71
C ALA A 196 0.43 11.60 -12.59
N GLY A 197 0.16 10.31 -12.91
CA GLY A 197 1.19 9.28 -13.00
C GLY A 197 1.47 8.55 -11.68
N SER A 198 0.50 8.50 -10.77
CA SER A 198 0.57 7.68 -9.55
C SER A 198 -0.78 7.04 -9.22
N MET A 199 -0.97 6.55 -8.00
CA MET A 199 -2.19 5.89 -7.54
C MET A 199 -2.51 6.25 -6.09
N LEU A 200 -3.80 6.31 -5.76
CA LEU A 200 -4.27 6.48 -4.38
C LEU A 200 -4.31 5.18 -3.56
N GLY A 201 -4.04 4.02 -4.17
CA GLY A 201 -3.87 2.73 -3.48
C GLY A 201 -4.86 2.47 -2.35
N SER A 202 -4.35 2.17 -1.16
CA SER A 202 -5.11 1.96 0.08
C SER A 202 -5.36 3.25 0.87
N GLY A 203 -4.97 4.41 0.36
CA GLY A 203 -5.05 5.68 1.08
C GLY A 203 -4.00 5.82 2.20
N ALA A 204 -2.94 4.99 2.17
CA ALA A 204 -1.84 5.06 3.13
C ALA A 204 -0.78 6.04 2.63
N ILE A 205 -0.91 7.31 3.02
CA ILE A 205 -0.05 8.40 2.59
C ILE A 205 1.15 8.51 3.50
N VAL A 206 2.35 8.60 2.90
CA VAL A 206 3.61 8.85 3.61
C VAL A 206 4.16 10.20 3.19
N VAL A 207 4.32 11.13 4.12
CA VAL A 207 4.86 12.47 3.85
C VAL A 207 6.35 12.53 4.22
N MET A 208 7.18 13.08 3.34
CA MET A 208 8.62 13.23 3.54
C MET A 208 9.03 14.70 3.39
N ASP A 209 9.51 15.32 4.47
CA ASP A 209 10.04 16.69 4.48
C ASP A 209 11.46 16.81 3.86
N ASP A 210 11.93 18.06 3.75
CA ASP A 210 13.24 18.44 3.20
C ASP A 210 14.47 17.80 3.86
N THR A 211 14.34 17.22 5.05
CA THR A 211 15.43 16.50 5.73
C THR A 211 15.54 15.04 5.30
N THR A 212 14.64 14.54 4.47
CA THR A 212 14.61 13.11 4.14
C THR A 212 15.73 12.74 3.16
N ASP A 213 16.51 11.71 3.49
CA ASP A 213 17.42 11.05 2.54
C ASP A 213 16.60 10.20 1.57
N MET A 214 16.50 10.63 0.31
CA MET A 214 15.60 9.99 -0.65
C MET A 214 16.15 8.66 -1.18
N VAL A 215 17.47 8.46 -1.12
CA VAL A 215 18.10 7.20 -1.50
C VAL A 215 17.85 6.16 -0.41
N ALA A 216 17.93 6.56 0.86
CA ALA A 216 17.59 5.69 1.99
C ALA A 216 16.09 5.35 2.04
N ALA A 217 15.22 6.33 1.77
CA ALA A 217 13.78 6.10 1.66
C ALA A 217 13.44 5.12 0.53
N CYS A 218 14.09 5.29 -0.64
CA CYS A 218 13.96 4.38 -1.77
C CYS A 218 14.37 2.95 -1.39
N TRP A 219 15.56 2.80 -0.80
CA TRP A 219 16.06 1.50 -0.35
C TRP A 219 15.13 0.86 0.67
N ASN A 220 14.60 1.60 1.65
CA ASN A 220 13.72 1.04 2.67
C ASN A 220 12.48 0.37 2.05
N LEU A 221 11.84 1.03 1.07
CA LEU A 221 10.69 0.47 0.36
C LEU A 221 11.09 -0.73 -0.52
N VAL A 222 12.20 -0.64 -1.24
CA VAL A 222 12.70 -1.78 -2.05
C VAL A 222 13.03 -2.98 -1.16
N HIS A 223 13.65 -2.74 -0.01
CA HIS A 223 13.98 -3.76 0.99
C HIS A 223 12.71 -4.42 1.52
N PHE A 224 11.68 -3.63 1.85
CA PHE A 224 10.37 -4.14 2.24
C PHE A 224 9.78 -5.06 1.17
N PHE A 225 9.73 -4.64 -0.10
CA PHE A 225 9.17 -5.48 -1.15
C PHE A 225 10.03 -6.71 -1.48
N ALA A 226 11.35 -6.63 -1.32
CA ALA A 226 12.23 -7.78 -1.43
C ALA A 226 11.96 -8.80 -0.31
N HIS A 227 11.77 -8.35 0.92
CA HIS A 227 11.43 -9.18 2.08
C HIS A 227 10.04 -9.83 1.92
N GLU A 228 9.06 -9.05 1.47
CA GLU A 228 7.66 -9.45 1.35
C GLU A 228 7.30 -10.17 0.05
N SER A 229 8.29 -10.41 -0.82
CA SER A 229 8.10 -11.20 -2.03
C SER A 229 7.82 -12.66 -1.68
N CYS A 230 6.71 -13.21 -2.18
CA CYS A 230 6.44 -14.65 -2.02
C CYS A 230 7.47 -15.55 -2.74
N GLY A 231 8.26 -15.00 -3.66
CA GLY A 231 9.29 -15.72 -4.40
C GLY A 231 8.79 -16.58 -5.57
N LYS A 232 7.54 -16.48 -6.01
CA LYS A 232 7.02 -17.35 -7.09
C LYS A 232 7.60 -17.03 -8.48
N CYS A 233 7.56 -15.76 -8.91
CA CYS A 233 8.03 -15.36 -10.23
C CYS A 233 9.48 -14.89 -10.19
N THR A 234 10.31 -15.37 -11.12
CA THR A 234 11.75 -15.06 -11.19
C THR A 234 12.05 -13.57 -11.31
N PRO A 235 11.37 -12.77 -12.16
CA PRO A 235 11.66 -11.34 -12.25
C PRO A 235 11.49 -10.63 -10.91
N CYS A 236 10.44 -10.95 -10.15
CA CYS A 236 10.27 -10.39 -8.80
C CYS A 236 11.29 -10.97 -7.82
N ARG A 237 11.35 -12.30 -7.65
CA ARG A 237 12.18 -12.97 -6.62
C ARG A 237 13.65 -12.56 -6.71
N GLU A 238 14.23 -12.66 -7.90
CA GLU A 238 15.65 -12.37 -8.10
C GLU A 238 15.87 -10.86 -8.30
N GLY A 239 14.99 -10.21 -9.06
CA GLY A 239 15.13 -8.80 -9.40
C GLY A 239 15.02 -7.88 -8.17
N THR A 240 14.00 -8.02 -7.32
CA THR A 240 13.86 -7.16 -6.13
C THR A 240 14.99 -7.38 -5.13
N THR A 241 15.44 -8.63 -4.97
CA THR A 241 16.63 -8.96 -4.17
C THR A 241 17.89 -8.30 -4.72
N TRP A 242 18.02 -8.23 -6.05
CA TRP A 242 19.15 -7.56 -6.69
C TRP A 242 19.09 -6.04 -6.50
N LEU A 243 17.91 -5.43 -6.68
CA LEU A 243 17.68 -4.01 -6.43
C LEU A 243 18.03 -3.62 -4.99
N ASP A 244 17.57 -4.39 -4.00
CA ASP A 244 17.91 -4.22 -2.58
C ASP A 244 19.43 -4.23 -2.36
N ARG A 245 20.13 -5.20 -2.93
CA ARG A 245 21.60 -5.33 -2.80
C ARG A 245 22.36 -4.18 -3.45
N ILE A 246 21.90 -3.67 -4.60
CA ILE A 246 22.55 -2.55 -5.27
C ILE A 246 22.36 -1.28 -4.43
N LEU A 247 21.13 -0.96 -4.03
CA LEU A 247 20.84 0.22 -3.20
C LEU A 247 21.56 0.17 -1.85
N LYS A 248 21.57 -0.99 -1.19
CA LYS A 248 22.31 -1.18 0.07
C LYS A 248 23.82 -0.96 -0.11
N ARG A 249 24.39 -1.38 -1.24
CA ARG A 249 25.80 -1.14 -1.56
C ARG A 249 26.08 0.35 -1.77
N ILE A 250 25.22 1.05 -2.51
CA ILE A 250 25.31 2.50 -2.72
C ILE A 250 25.28 3.23 -1.37
N LEU A 251 24.30 2.91 -0.52
CA LEU A 251 24.14 3.53 0.81
C LEU A 251 25.29 3.21 1.77
N ALA A 252 25.95 2.06 1.62
CA ALA A 252 27.14 1.70 2.40
C ALA A 252 28.43 2.40 1.92
N GLY A 253 28.34 3.32 0.96
CA GLY A 253 29.48 4.06 0.42
C GLY A 253 30.36 3.23 -0.52
N HIS A 254 29.81 2.16 -1.08
CA HIS A 254 30.50 1.24 -1.98
C HIS A 254 29.86 1.22 -3.38
N GLY A 255 29.12 2.27 -3.73
CA GLY A 255 28.50 2.44 -5.04
C GLY A 255 29.53 2.43 -6.17
N ARG A 256 29.13 1.93 -7.33
CA ARG A 256 29.95 1.87 -8.54
C ARG A 256 29.37 2.77 -9.63
N PRO A 257 30.18 3.30 -10.55
CA PRO A 257 29.69 4.12 -11.65
C PRO A 257 28.57 3.46 -12.47
N GLU A 258 28.61 2.14 -12.63
CA GLU A 258 27.61 1.35 -13.36
C GLU A 258 26.35 1.02 -12.55
N ASP A 259 26.32 1.29 -11.24
CA ASP A 259 25.22 0.82 -10.38
C ASP A 259 23.89 1.50 -10.71
N LEU A 260 23.91 2.76 -11.15
CA LEU A 260 22.70 3.48 -11.54
C LEU A 260 22.08 2.88 -12.81
N ASP A 261 22.88 2.61 -13.82
CA ASP A 261 22.40 1.98 -15.06
C ASP A 261 21.91 0.56 -14.78
N LEU A 262 22.63 -0.19 -13.93
CA LEU A 262 22.21 -1.53 -13.52
C LEU A 262 20.87 -1.52 -12.75
N LEU A 263 20.62 -0.53 -11.89
CA LEU A 263 19.33 -0.35 -11.21
C LEU A 263 18.19 -0.18 -12.21
N LEU A 264 18.41 0.63 -13.26
CA LEU A 264 17.43 0.88 -14.31
C LEU A 264 17.18 -0.36 -15.15
N ASP A 265 18.24 -1.07 -15.56
CA ASP A 265 18.13 -2.29 -16.37
C ASP A 265 17.35 -3.39 -15.63
N VAL A 266 17.64 -3.61 -14.35
CA VAL A 266 16.89 -4.59 -13.53
C VAL A 266 15.45 -4.15 -13.36
N SER A 267 15.21 -2.86 -13.11
CA SER A 267 13.86 -2.30 -12.95
C SER A 267 13.01 -2.47 -14.20
N GLU A 268 13.58 -2.22 -15.39
CA GLU A 268 12.92 -2.41 -16.68
C GLU A 268 12.54 -3.88 -16.91
N GLY A 269 13.39 -4.81 -16.47
CA GLY A 269 13.11 -6.25 -16.52
C GLY A 269 11.91 -6.69 -15.67
N ILE A 270 11.63 -6.00 -14.56
CA ILE A 270 10.50 -6.27 -13.67
C ILE A 270 9.24 -5.54 -14.14
N SER A 271 9.37 -4.24 -14.40
CA SER A 271 8.28 -3.32 -14.71
C SER A 271 8.63 -2.46 -15.93
N PRO A 272 8.41 -2.98 -17.15
CA PRO A 272 8.80 -2.29 -18.38
C PRO A 272 8.20 -0.88 -18.50
N GLY A 273 9.04 0.09 -18.87
CA GLY A 273 8.74 1.51 -18.97
C GLY A 273 8.75 2.27 -17.65
N MET A 274 8.84 1.59 -16.50
CA MET A 274 8.97 2.18 -15.15
C MET A 274 8.00 3.35 -14.88
N ALA A 275 6.78 3.24 -15.40
CA ALA A 275 5.79 4.31 -15.41
C ALA A 275 4.42 3.82 -14.95
N TRP A 276 3.57 4.76 -14.56
CA TRP A 276 2.17 4.50 -14.26
C TRP A 276 1.30 4.66 -15.53
N PRO A 277 0.33 3.77 -15.79
CA PRO A 277 0.07 2.51 -15.09
C PRO A 277 1.16 1.46 -15.38
N PRO A 278 1.48 0.59 -14.40
CA PRO A 278 2.60 -0.32 -14.52
C PRO A 278 2.33 -1.38 -15.58
N ARG A 279 3.33 -1.61 -16.43
CA ARG A 279 3.48 -2.88 -17.14
C ARG A 279 4.32 -3.80 -16.27
N GLN A 280 4.12 -5.10 -16.38
CA GLN A 280 4.83 -6.05 -15.52
C GLN A 280 5.14 -7.36 -16.23
N THR A 281 6.27 -7.96 -15.86
CA THR A 281 6.65 -9.33 -16.24
C THR A 281 6.40 -10.32 -15.09
N THR A 282 5.79 -9.86 -13.99
CA THR A 282 5.52 -10.60 -12.77
C THR A 282 4.07 -11.10 -12.71
N ILE A 283 3.83 -12.10 -11.85
CA ILE A 283 2.48 -12.68 -11.68
C ILE A 283 1.52 -11.69 -11.03
N CYS A 284 2.00 -10.89 -10.07
CA CYS A 284 1.21 -9.91 -9.33
C CYS A 284 1.90 -8.53 -9.31
N PRO A 285 1.17 -7.46 -8.91
CA PRO A 285 1.68 -6.09 -8.86
C PRO A 285 2.79 -5.82 -7.84
N LEU A 286 3.15 -6.78 -6.98
CA LEU A 286 4.26 -6.59 -6.03
C LEU A 286 5.58 -6.27 -6.76
N GLY A 287 5.83 -6.89 -7.91
CA GLY A 287 7.01 -6.62 -8.73
C GLY A 287 7.15 -5.14 -9.10
N PRO A 288 6.18 -4.56 -9.83
CA PRO A 288 6.14 -3.14 -10.11
C PRO A 288 6.17 -2.25 -8.88
N SER A 289 5.53 -2.66 -7.78
CA SER A 289 5.54 -1.91 -6.52
C SER A 289 6.96 -1.70 -5.98
N ALA A 290 7.84 -2.70 -6.15
CA ALA A 290 9.26 -2.58 -5.81
C ALA A 290 10.05 -1.64 -6.73
N VAL A 291 9.55 -1.38 -7.95
CA VAL A 291 10.19 -0.49 -8.93
C VAL A 291 9.74 0.95 -8.76
N SER A 292 8.51 1.19 -8.30
CA SER A 292 7.96 2.54 -8.07
C SER A 292 8.86 3.49 -7.25
N PRO A 293 9.46 3.10 -6.11
CA PRO A 293 10.39 3.98 -5.39
C PRO A 293 11.64 4.32 -6.20
N ILE A 294 12.19 3.38 -6.98
CA ILE A 294 13.37 3.59 -7.82
C ILE A 294 13.05 4.56 -8.95
N ALA A 295 11.96 4.30 -9.68
CA ALA A 295 11.52 5.16 -10.77
C ALA A 295 11.30 6.61 -10.29
N SER A 296 10.72 6.76 -9.10
CA SER A 296 10.47 8.07 -8.48
C SER A 296 11.76 8.74 -8.02
N ALA A 297 12.65 8.00 -7.36
CA ALA A 297 13.94 8.50 -6.89
C ALA A 297 14.85 8.91 -8.05
N VAL A 298 14.95 8.11 -9.11
CA VAL A 298 15.75 8.46 -10.29
C VAL A 298 15.15 9.66 -11.03
N LYS A 299 13.83 9.81 -11.09
CA LYS A 299 13.19 10.94 -11.78
C LYS A 299 13.54 12.29 -11.15
N ARG A 300 13.61 12.38 -9.81
CA ARG A 300 13.78 13.66 -9.10
C ARG A 300 15.11 13.80 -8.37
N PHE A 301 15.65 12.72 -7.84
CA PHE A 301 16.78 12.69 -6.91
C PHE A 301 17.95 11.87 -7.48
N ARG A 302 18.11 11.86 -8.82
CA ARG A 302 19.22 11.17 -9.50
C ARG A 302 20.57 11.66 -9.00
N ASP A 303 20.67 12.96 -8.77
CA ASP A 303 21.83 13.65 -8.22
C ASP A 303 22.18 13.14 -6.81
N GLU A 304 21.21 12.88 -5.95
CA GLU A 304 21.46 12.27 -4.63
C GLU A 304 22.06 10.85 -4.77
N ILE A 305 21.56 10.06 -5.71
CA ILE A 305 22.10 8.70 -5.99
C ILE A 305 23.54 8.79 -6.52
N VAL A 306 23.78 9.68 -7.48
CA VAL A 306 25.14 9.92 -8.04
C VAL A 306 26.08 10.43 -6.95
N HIS A 307 25.62 11.31 -6.07
CA HIS A 307 26.42 11.81 -4.95
C HIS A 307 26.90 10.68 -4.04
N TYR A 308 26.02 9.75 -3.70
CA TYR A 308 26.39 8.54 -2.96
C TYR A 308 27.44 7.69 -3.68
N ILE A 309 27.31 7.51 -5.00
CA ILE A 309 28.26 6.73 -5.81
C ILE A 309 29.64 7.39 -5.82
N GLU A 310 29.70 8.72 -5.95
CA GLU A 310 30.96 9.46 -6.06
C GLU A 310 31.65 9.71 -4.72
N HIS A 311 30.88 9.95 -3.66
CA HIS A 311 31.40 10.45 -2.37
C HIS A 311 31.23 9.45 -1.22
N GLY A 312 30.48 8.37 -1.44
CA GLY A 312 30.27 7.31 -0.46
C GLY A 312 29.41 7.70 0.74
N ARG A 313 28.65 8.81 0.66
CA ARG A 313 27.81 9.35 1.72
C ARG A 313 26.62 10.13 1.16
N ALA A 314 25.64 10.43 2.02
CA ALA A 314 24.52 11.30 1.70
C ALA A 314 24.97 12.76 1.43
N ILE A 315 24.13 13.51 0.73
CA ILE A 315 24.26 14.97 0.66
C ILE A 315 24.14 15.59 2.06
N ASP A 316 24.73 16.77 2.27
CA ASP A 316 24.62 17.44 3.57
C ASP A 316 23.18 17.91 3.83
N GLY A 317 22.74 17.88 5.09
CA GLY A 317 21.44 18.40 5.52
C GLY A 317 20.28 17.38 5.49
N VAL A 318 20.52 16.14 5.05
CA VAL A 318 19.54 15.05 5.16
C VAL A 318 19.85 14.11 6.32
N HIS A 319 18.81 13.42 6.80
CA HIS A 319 18.90 12.41 7.84
C HIS A 319 18.84 11.01 7.22
N THR A 320 19.98 10.31 7.24
CA THR A 320 20.09 8.91 6.82
C THR A 320 19.87 7.99 8.02
N PRO A 321 18.80 7.17 8.04
CA PRO A 321 18.60 6.20 9.12
C PRO A 321 19.69 5.11 9.11
N PRO A 322 19.98 4.46 10.25
CA PRO A 322 20.97 3.39 10.31
C PRO A 322 20.62 2.22 9.38
N ILE A 323 21.55 1.85 8.50
CA ILE A 323 21.39 0.75 7.52
C ILE A 323 21.57 -0.63 8.20
N HIS A 324 22.12 -0.66 9.42
CA HIS A 324 22.29 -1.86 10.23
C HIS A 324 21.21 -1.94 11.32
N GLY A 325 20.44 -3.03 11.31
CA GLY A 325 19.54 -3.35 12.41
C GLY A 325 18.07 -2.95 12.24
N ILE A 326 17.54 -2.90 11.00
CA ILE A 326 16.07 -2.97 10.81
C ILE A 326 15.62 -4.38 11.26
N SER A 327 15.40 -4.53 12.56
CA SER A 327 14.88 -5.74 13.17
C SER A 327 13.42 -5.90 12.75
N HIS A 328 13.11 -6.93 11.96
CA HIS A 328 11.90 -7.79 11.85
C HIS A 328 10.49 -7.26 12.22
N GLY A 329 10.27 -5.95 12.37
CA GLY A 329 9.00 -5.38 12.83
C GLY A 329 8.85 -3.87 12.64
N ALA A 330 9.86 -3.16 12.10
CA ALA A 330 9.78 -1.72 11.86
C ALA A 330 9.30 -1.32 10.45
N ALA A 331 9.15 -2.28 9.52
CA ALA A 331 8.68 -1.98 8.17
C ALA A 331 7.17 -1.59 8.09
N THR A 332 6.46 -1.64 9.22
CA THR A 332 5.06 -1.18 9.35
C THR A 332 4.92 0.30 9.68
N HIS A 333 6.03 1.03 9.87
CA HIS A 333 6.04 2.47 10.11
C HIS A 333 6.90 3.17 9.05
N VAL A 334 6.40 3.12 7.81
CA VAL A 334 6.73 4.12 6.78
C VAL A 334 5.44 4.90 6.56
#